data_AF-A0ABD4KU19-F1
#
_entry.id   AF-A0ABD4KU19-F1
#
_cell.length_a   1.000
_cell.length_b   1.000
_cell.length_c   1.000
_cell.angle_alpha   90.00
_cell.angle_beta   90.00
_cell.angle_gamma   90.00
#
_symmetry.space_group_name_H-M   'P 1'
#
loop_
_entity.id
_entity.type
_entity.pdbx_description
1 polymer ?
#
loop_
_entity_poly.entity_id
_entity_poly.type
_entity_poly.pdbx_seq_one_letter_code
_entity_poly.pdbx_strand_id
1 'polypeptide(L)'
;MTLTDDPKRLLDTAIWYPTQEVLNTTLIGDNPAFIGTQVIKDAQIQSSTFPVVLLSHGYRGNWRNQNWLATELAKRGYIVAATDHPGTTFFDQSPKQAAKW
;
A
#
# COMPACT_ATOMS: atom_id res chain seq x y z
N MET A 1 -3.69 6.89 2.38
CA MET A 1 -4.13 8.21 1.86
C MET A 1 -4.89 8.01 0.57
N THR A 2 -5.69 8.98 0.14
CA THR A 2 -6.40 8.91 -1.15
C THR A 2 -5.82 9.95 -2.08
N LEU A 3 -5.38 9.55 -3.27
CA LEU A 3 -4.96 10.49 -4.30
C LEU A 3 -6.20 11.01 -5.04
N THR A 4 -6.29 12.33 -5.21
CA THR A 4 -7.51 13.02 -5.69
C THR A 4 -7.27 13.85 -6.95
N ASP A 5 -6.15 13.65 -7.65
CA ASP A 5 -5.79 14.42 -8.85
C ASP A 5 -6.83 14.31 -9.96
N ASP A 6 -7.45 13.13 -10.10
CA ASP A 6 -8.65 12.93 -10.90
C ASP A 6 -9.85 12.62 -9.97
N PRO A 7 -10.84 13.53 -9.83
CA PRO A 7 -11.99 13.30 -8.97
C PRO A 7 -12.89 12.14 -9.46
N LYS A 8 -12.74 11.69 -10.70
CA LYS A 8 -13.46 10.53 -11.25
C LYS A 8 -12.72 9.21 -10.99
N ARG A 9 -11.50 9.28 -10.45
CA ARG A 9 -10.63 8.13 -10.18
C ARG A 9 -9.83 8.37 -8.89
N LEU A 10 -10.53 8.26 -7.77
CA LEU A 10 -9.89 8.25 -6.46
C LEU A 10 -9.03 6.98 -6.32
N LEU A 11 -7.81 7.14 -5.81
CA LEU A 11 -6.86 6.05 -5.61
C LEU A 11 -6.47 5.95 -4.14
N ASP A 12 -7.11 5.04 -3.43
CA ASP A 12 -6.71 4.72 -2.06
C ASP A 12 -5.36 4.02 -2.08
N THR A 13 -4.38 4.61 -1.42
CA THR A 13 -2.97 4.20 -1.50
C THR A 13 -2.40 4.05 -0.10
N ALA A 14 -1.86 2.88 0.17
CA ALA A 14 -1.01 2.61 1.32
C ALA A 14 0.45 2.89 0.95
N ILE A 15 1.20 3.53 1.85
CA ILE A 15 2.60 3.91 1.60
C ILE A 15 3.45 3.33 2.73
N TRP A 16 4.50 2.60 2.35
CA TRP A 16 5.58 2.17 3.23
C TRP A 16 6.80 3.02 2.92
N TYR A 17 7.52 3.41 3.96
CA TYR A 17 8.70 4.24 3.85
C TYR A 17 9.66 3.97 5.01
N PRO A 18 10.96 4.31 4.85
CA PRO A 18 11.93 4.16 5.92
C PRO A 18 11.67 5.17 7.05
N THR A 19 11.75 4.70 8.29
CA THR A 19 11.70 5.53 9.50
C THR A 19 12.81 5.09 10.47
N GLN A 20 13.23 6.02 11.33
CA GLN A 20 14.16 5.76 12.44
C GLN A 20 13.44 5.44 13.76
N GLU A 21 12.11 5.52 13.76
CA GLU A 21 11.31 5.11 14.92
C GLU A 21 11.36 3.59 15.10
N VAL A 22 11.34 3.15 16.35
CA VAL A 22 11.48 1.72 16.71
C VAL A 22 10.41 1.22 17.71
N LEU A 23 9.57 2.13 18.22
CA LEU A 23 8.55 1.82 19.22
C LEU A 23 7.15 1.77 18.58
N ASN A 24 6.17 1.20 19.31
CA ASN A 24 4.75 1.18 18.92
C ASN A 24 4.46 0.47 17.59
N THR A 25 5.16 -0.63 17.32
CA THR A 25 4.89 -1.46 16.14
C THR A 25 3.50 -2.07 16.19
N THR A 26 2.84 -2.13 15.04
CA THR A 26 1.55 -2.78 14.85
C THR A 26 1.61 -3.76 13.68
N LEU A 27 0.92 -4.88 13.83
CA LEU A 27 0.84 -5.91 12.80
C LEU A 27 -0.23 -5.54 11.78
N ILE A 28 0.15 -5.47 10.49
CA ILE A 28 -0.78 -5.18 9.39
C ILE A 28 -0.85 -6.35 8.40
N GLY A 29 -2.01 -6.49 7.76
CA GLY A 29 -2.19 -7.46 6.67
C GLY A 29 -2.31 -8.92 7.09
N ASP A 30 -2.20 -9.21 8.39
CA ASP A 30 -2.35 -10.56 8.96
C ASP A 30 -3.78 -11.08 8.81
N ASN A 31 -3.91 -12.31 8.31
CA ASN A 31 -5.18 -13.03 8.16
C ASN A 31 -4.92 -14.53 7.90
N PRO A 32 -5.95 -15.41 7.86
CA PRO A 32 -5.74 -16.84 7.65
C PRO A 32 -5.00 -17.26 6.38
N ALA A 33 -4.94 -16.40 5.35
CA ALA A 33 -4.25 -16.68 4.09
C ALA A 33 -2.86 -16.03 3.99
N PHE A 34 -2.56 -15.02 4.80
CA PHE A 34 -1.31 -14.25 4.69
C PHE A 34 -0.74 -13.88 6.07
N ILE A 35 0.58 -14.04 6.20
CA ILE A 35 1.33 -13.58 7.38
C ILE A 35 1.47 -12.07 7.28
N GLY A 36 1.07 -11.36 8.34
CA GLY A 36 1.21 -9.91 8.41
C GLY A 36 2.65 -9.43 8.61
N THR A 37 2.84 -8.12 8.50
CA THR A 37 4.13 -7.46 8.78
C THR A 37 4.01 -6.43 9.88
N GLN A 38 5.06 -6.30 10.68
CA GLN A 38 5.18 -5.24 11.68
C GLN A 38 5.56 -3.91 11.02
N VAL A 39 4.81 -2.86 11.35
CA VAL A 39 5.04 -1.48 10.88
C VAL A 39 4.81 -0.49 12.01
N ILE A 40 5.31 0.74 11.87
CA ILE A 40 4.93 1.86 12.72
C ILE A 40 4.04 2.78 11.87
N LYS A 41 2.78 2.96 12.30
CA LYS A 41 1.83 3.81 11.56
C LYS A 41 2.16 5.28 11.81
N ASP A 42 2.05 6.07 10.75
CA ASP A 42 2.21 7.53 10.79
C ASP A 42 3.56 7.98 11.40
N ALA A 43 4.58 7.13 11.30
CA ALA A 43 5.92 7.42 11.78
C ALA A 43 6.53 8.61 11.02
N GLN A 44 7.44 9.34 11.65
CA GLN A 44 8.22 10.37 10.96
C GLN A 44 9.04 9.74 9.84
N ILE A 45 8.89 10.29 8.63
CA ILE A 45 9.69 9.88 7.47
C ILE A 45 11.13 10.38 7.65
N GLN A 46 12.09 9.54 7.29
CA GLN A 46 13.49 9.97 7.28
C GLN A 46 13.71 11.03 6.18
N SER A 47 14.36 12.14 6.52
CA SER A 47 14.73 13.19 5.56
C SER A 47 15.86 12.71 4.64
N SER A 48 15.50 12.06 3.53
CA SER A 48 16.42 11.62 2.48
C SER A 48 15.68 11.44 1.14
N THR A 49 16.43 11.20 0.07
CA THR A 49 15.87 10.80 -1.23
C THR A 49 15.88 9.28 -1.33
N PHE A 50 14.72 8.70 -1.57
CA PHE A 50 14.57 7.25 -1.71
C PHE A 50 14.04 6.91 -3.10
N PRO A 51 14.50 5.79 -3.72
CA PRO A 51 13.83 5.24 -4.89
C PRO A 51 12.38 4.87 -4.57
N VAL A 52 11.51 5.03 -5.57
CA VAL A 52 10.07 4.78 -5.44
C VAL A 52 9.70 3.49 -6.20
N VAL A 53 8.94 2.62 -5.54
CA VAL A 53 8.30 1.45 -6.14
C VAL A 53 6.79 1.62 -6.08
N LEU A 54 6.12 1.48 -7.21
CA LEU A 54 4.66 1.40 -7.29
C LEU A 54 4.23 -0.05 -7.40
N LEU A 55 3.35 -0.48 -6.50
CA LEU A 55 2.75 -1.81 -6.50
C LEU A 55 1.31 -1.73 -6.96
N SER A 56 1.01 -2.55 -7.96
CA SER A 56 -0.35 -2.81 -8.42
C SER A 56 -0.76 -4.21 -7.97
N HIS A 57 -1.92 -4.31 -7.31
CA HIS A 57 -2.48 -5.61 -6.99
C HIS A 57 -3.01 -6.30 -8.25
N GLY A 58 -3.17 -7.63 -8.19
CA GLY A 58 -3.89 -8.39 -9.20
C GLY A 58 -5.40 -8.15 -9.13
N TYR A 59 -6.15 -8.61 -10.13
CA TYR A 59 -7.61 -8.48 -10.15
C TYR A 59 -8.25 -9.15 -8.92
N ARG A 60 -9.18 -8.44 -8.27
CA ARG A 60 -9.81 -8.78 -6.98
C ARG A 60 -8.85 -8.78 -5.77
N GLY A 61 -7.70 -8.13 -5.93
CA GLY A 61 -6.73 -7.92 -4.89
C GLY A 61 -7.02 -6.70 -4.01
N ASN A 62 -6.02 -6.24 -3.27
CA ASN A 62 -5.93 -4.93 -2.64
C ASN A 62 -4.49 -4.71 -2.16
N TRP A 63 -4.22 -3.54 -1.59
CA TRP A 63 -2.91 -3.13 -1.08
C TRP A 63 -2.27 -4.16 -0.13
N ARG A 64 -3.07 -4.97 0.57
CA ARG A 64 -2.56 -5.96 1.53
C ARG A 64 -1.87 -7.14 0.86
N ASN A 65 -2.16 -7.48 -0.41
CA ASN A 65 -1.66 -8.71 -1.02
C ASN A 65 -0.13 -8.78 -1.09
N GLN A 66 0.51 -7.63 -1.25
CA GLN A 66 1.98 -7.52 -1.40
C GLN A 66 2.60 -6.74 -0.24
N ASN A 67 1.92 -6.65 0.92
CA ASN A 67 2.42 -5.90 2.07
C ASN A 67 3.78 -6.41 2.56
N TRP A 68 4.02 -7.73 2.47
CA TRP A 68 5.29 -8.35 2.85
C TRP A 68 6.45 -7.83 2.00
N LEU A 69 6.21 -7.68 0.68
CA LEU A 69 7.19 -7.13 -0.24
C LEU A 69 7.40 -5.64 0.01
N ALA A 70 6.32 -4.89 0.21
CA ALA A 70 6.39 -3.46 0.49
C ALA A 70 7.20 -3.17 1.76
N THR A 71 6.98 -3.93 2.83
CA THR A 71 7.72 -3.82 4.09
C THR A 71 9.21 -4.14 3.90
N GLU A 72 9.55 -5.21 3.17
CA GLU A 72 10.95 -5.58 2.94
C GLU A 72 11.69 -4.57 2.03
N LEU A 73 11.01 -4.01 1.04
CA LEU A 73 11.54 -2.92 0.22
C LEU A 73 11.74 -1.65 1.07
N ALA A 74 10.80 -1.29 1.94
CA ALA A 74 10.95 -0.12 2.81
C ALA A 74 12.13 -0.27 3.78
N LYS A 75 12.34 -1.46 4.37
CA LYS A 75 13.54 -1.77 5.17
C LYS A 75 14.85 -1.60 4.38
N ARG A 76 14.81 -1.74 3.06
CA ARG A 76 15.95 -1.56 2.15
C ARG A 76 16.09 -0.13 1.63
N GLY A 77 15.32 0.83 2.14
CA GLY A 77 15.44 2.24 1.78
C GLY A 77 14.58 2.65 0.58
N TYR A 78 13.49 1.96 0.29
CA TYR A 78 12.54 2.37 -0.76
C TYR A 78 11.30 3.04 -0.15
N ILE A 79 10.73 4.01 -0.86
CA ILE A 79 9.32 4.37 -0.67
C ILE A 79 8.51 3.42 -1.55
N VAL A 80 7.51 2.77 -0.97
CA VAL A 80 6.62 1.86 -1.70
C VAL A 80 5.20 2.36 -1.59
N ALA A 81 4.55 2.60 -2.72
CA ALA A 81 3.14 2.94 -2.80
C ALA A 81 2.37 1.72 -3.33
N ALA A 82 1.38 1.22 -2.60
CA ALA A 82 0.47 0.19 -3.09
C ALA A 82 -0.94 0.77 -3.20
N THR A 83 -1.47 0.80 -4.41
CA THR A 83 -2.73 1.47 -4.73
C THR A 83 -3.85 0.46 -4.94
N ASP A 84 -5.00 0.73 -4.34
CA ASP A 84 -6.27 0.09 -4.63
C ASP A 84 -6.91 0.74 -5.86
N HIS A 85 -7.05 -0.04 -6.92
CA HIS A 85 -7.70 0.41 -8.15
C HIS A 85 -9.22 0.24 -8.03
N PRO A 86 -10.03 1.28 -8.32
CA PRO A 86 -11.48 1.19 -8.25
C PRO A 86 -12.01 -0.01 -9.04
N GLY A 87 -13.18 -0.55 -8.68
CA GLY A 87 -13.84 -1.67 -9.36
C GLY A 87 -13.07 -2.99 -9.45
N THR A 88 -11.83 -3.09 -8.96
CA THR A 88 -10.97 -4.27 -9.11
C THR A 88 -10.38 -4.78 -7.81
N THR A 89 -10.81 -4.23 -6.67
CA THR A 89 -10.38 -4.74 -5.36
C THR A 89 -11.28 -5.88 -4.88
N PHE A 90 -10.90 -6.53 -3.80
CA PHE A 90 -11.78 -7.48 -3.12
C PHE A 90 -13.06 -6.81 -2.60
N PHE A 91 -12.97 -5.56 -2.14
CA PHE A 91 -14.07 -4.82 -1.49
C PHE A 91 -14.88 -3.96 -2.47
N ASP A 92 -14.36 -3.73 -3.68
CA ASP A 92 -15.02 -2.99 -4.76
C ASP A 92 -14.77 -3.72 -6.09
N GLN A 93 -15.83 -4.31 -6.63
CA GLN A 93 -15.82 -5.17 -7.82
C GLN A 93 -16.73 -4.61 -8.93
N SER A 94 -16.98 -3.30 -8.95
CA SER A 94 -17.84 -2.65 -9.94
C SER A 94 -17.35 -2.90 -11.38
N PRO A 95 -18.08 -3.64 -12.24
CA PRO A 95 -17.64 -3.93 -13.60
C PRO A 95 -17.53 -2.67 -14.47
N LYS A 96 -18.43 -1.70 -14.25
CA LYS A 96 -18.42 -0.42 -14.97
C LYS A 96 -17.18 0.41 -14.63
N GLN A 97 -16.72 0.32 -13.38
CA GLN A 97 -15.46 0.94 -13.02
C GLN A 97 -14.33 0.12 -13.64
N ALA A 98 -14.25 -1.20 -13.38
CA ALA A 98 -13.19 -2.08 -13.88
C ALA A 98 -12.93 -1.94 -15.39
N ALA A 99 -13.97 -1.77 -16.21
CA ALA A 99 -13.86 -1.61 -17.66
C ALA A 99 -13.20 -0.30 -18.13
N LYS A 100 -12.82 0.61 -17.23
CA LYS A 100 -12.17 1.88 -17.58
C LYS A 100 -10.63 1.81 -17.56
N TRP A 101 -10.03 0.64 -17.27
CA TRP A 101 -8.57 0.46 -17.20
C TRP A 101 -8.15 -0.94 -17.63
#